data_AF-A0A2H0BUY7-F1
#
_entry.id   AF-A0A2H0BUY7-F1
#
_cell.length_a   1.000
_cell.length_b   1.000
_cell.length_c   1.000
_cell.angle_alpha   90.00
_cell.angle_beta   90.00
_cell.angle_gamma   90.00
#
_symmetry.space_group_name_H-M   'P 1'
#
loop_
_entity.id
_entity.type
_entity.pdbx_description
1 polymer ?
#
loop_
_entity_poly.entity_id
_entity_poly.type
_entity_poly.pdbx_seq_one_letter_code
_entity_poly.pdbx_strand_id
1 'polypeptide(L)'
;KYINTPETPVYHKRQNLFNIYLTKQAIAREDAAIMVEGEFDVISSFQAGVANIVAVKGSGLSQEQLKLLKRFTSKIIFAMDSDKAGIDAVRRGILLADELGFDVRVIALKGGKDPDELIRNDVVSWKKLAEKPQVYFDFILDTIVERHGTDSARAKQTIVAELAPFFARSDNVILQDHYVRKLSELLSLSQSVIQKEFARTDKFNASRNKRATDNVVLKREPRWQLLEELILSLVFQLNDQVKAIENIEQVLDLSSMPESAVTKILIKLKHRIQNGKVDIPKFISALNNELIIVADRAYVRDVATDKKISELKQAVTELKMIVLKQRREKLIFLVKGQEVSDKKLAELNKQISSITQEIQAVISGRTR
;
A
#
# COMPACT_ATOMS: atom_id res chain seq x y z
N LYS A 1 -0.53 -17.78 -8.79
CA LYS A 1 0.34 -16.87 -8.00
C LYS A 1 1.45 -16.38 -8.91
N TYR A 2 1.62 -15.06 -9.07
CA TYR A 2 2.53 -14.46 -10.06
C TYR A 2 3.83 -13.97 -9.40
N ILE A 3 4.95 -14.07 -10.12
CA ILE A 3 6.22 -13.48 -9.71
C ILE A 3 6.46 -12.25 -10.59
N ASN A 4 6.49 -11.08 -9.95
CA ASN A 4 6.81 -9.82 -10.61
C ASN A 4 8.28 -9.48 -10.39
N THR A 5 8.99 -9.03 -11.44
CA THR A 5 10.34 -8.47 -11.33
C THR A 5 10.41 -7.43 -10.21
N PRO A 6 11.43 -7.45 -9.33
CA PRO A 6 11.59 -6.44 -8.29
C PRO A 6 11.85 -5.04 -8.90
N GLU A 7 11.85 -4.01 -8.06
CA GLU A 7 12.27 -2.66 -8.49
C GLU A 7 13.72 -2.69 -8.99
N THR A 8 13.99 -2.02 -10.11
CA THR A 8 15.34 -1.88 -10.67
C THR A 8 15.60 -0.42 -11.06
N PRO A 9 16.85 -0.01 -11.36
CA PRO A 9 17.14 1.34 -11.85
C PRO A 9 16.40 1.73 -13.13
N VAL A 10 15.90 0.74 -13.89
CA VAL A 10 15.19 0.95 -15.16
C VAL A 10 13.72 0.50 -15.11
N TYR A 11 13.28 -0.08 -13.99
CA TYR A 11 11.92 -0.58 -13.84
C TYR A 11 11.35 -0.18 -12.49
N HIS A 12 10.47 0.82 -12.55
CA HIS A 12 9.71 1.31 -11.41
C HIS A 12 8.24 0.95 -11.57
N LYS A 13 7.72 0.01 -10.76
CA LYS A 13 6.33 -0.47 -10.90
C LYS A 13 5.33 0.68 -10.79
N ARG A 14 5.61 1.61 -9.87
CA ARG A 14 4.78 2.78 -9.61
C ARG A 14 4.74 3.82 -10.72
N GLN A 15 5.59 3.72 -11.74
CA GLN A 15 5.60 4.66 -12.87
C GLN A 15 5.17 3.99 -14.18
N ASN A 16 4.86 2.69 -14.13
CA ASN A 16 4.55 1.90 -15.29
C ASN A 16 3.20 1.22 -15.13
N LEU A 17 2.52 1.07 -16.26
CA LEU A 17 1.30 0.28 -16.37
C LEU A 17 1.59 -0.86 -17.34
N PHE A 18 1.09 -2.05 -17.04
CA PHE A 18 1.20 -3.14 -17.99
C PHE A 18 0.44 -2.77 -19.27
N ASN A 19 0.96 -3.19 -20.43
CA ASN A 19 0.39 -2.97 -21.76
C ASN A 19 0.38 -1.52 -22.29
N ILE A 20 0.72 -0.50 -21.48
CA ILE A 20 0.64 0.92 -21.89
C ILE A 20 1.35 1.23 -23.22
N TYR A 21 2.47 0.58 -23.49
CA TYR A 21 3.23 0.77 -24.72
C TYR A 21 2.42 0.38 -25.97
N LEU A 22 1.69 -0.74 -25.91
CA LEU A 22 0.88 -1.26 -27.00
C LEU A 22 -0.47 -0.55 -27.10
N THR A 23 -1.06 -0.16 -25.96
CA THR A 23 -2.43 0.37 -25.92
C THR A 23 -2.54 1.89 -26.04
N LYS A 24 -1.46 2.67 -25.84
CA LYS A 24 -1.51 4.15 -25.82
C LYS A 24 -2.26 4.80 -27.00
N GLN A 25 -2.16 4.24 -28.20
CA GLN A 25 -2.88 4.74 -29.38
C GLN A 25 -4.37 4.40 -29.33
N ALA A 26 -4.73 3.19 -28.87
CA ALA A 26 -6.12 2.81 -28.65
C ALA A 26 -6.75 3.68 -27.55
N ILE A 27 -6.05 3.91 -26.44
CA ILE A 27 -6.52 4.81 -25.37
C ILE A 27 -6.83 6.21 -25.91
N ALA A 28 -5.94 6.77 -26.72
CA ALA A 28 -6.14 8.09 -27.31
C ALA A 28 -7.29 8.11 -28.32
N ARG A 29 -7.47 7.04 -29.11
CA ARG A 29 -8.54 6.92 -30.11
C ARG A 29 -9.92 6.76 -29.47
N GLU A 30 -10.03 5.90 -28.47
CA GLU A 30 -11.30 5.66 -27.74
C GLU A 30 -11.59 6.74 -26.69
N ASP A 31 -10.63 7.64 -26.43
CA ASP A 31 -10.62 8.60 -25.32
C ASP A 31 -11.08 7.96 -23.99
N ALA A 32 -10.48 6.82 -23.69
CA ALA A 32 -10.75 6.07 -22.47
C ALA A 32 -9.65 5.05 -22.20
N ALA A 33 -9.23 4.92 -20.94
CA ALA A 33 -8.37 3.84 -20.49
C ALA A 33 -9.14 2.91 -19.53
N ILE A 34 -9.27 1.64 -19.89
CA ILE A 34 -9.80 0.60 -19.00
C ILE A 34 -8.65 0.08 -18.13
N MET A 35 -8.86 0.08 -16.82
CA MET A 35 -7.88 -0.31 -15.81
C MET A 35 -8.35 -1.53 -15.04
N VAL A 36 -7.49 -2.55 -15.02
CA VAL A 36 -7.71 -3.84 -14.34
C VAL A 36 -6.58 -4.16 -13.36
N GLU A 37 -6.75 -5.19 -12.54
CA GLU A 37 -5.76 -5.59 -11.52
C GLU A 37 -4.60 -6.41 -12.11
N GLY A 38 -4.92 -7.40 -12.95
CA GLY A 38 -3.95 -8.40 -13.40
C GLY A 38 -3.55 -8.29 -14.86
N GLU A 39 -2.38 -8.86 -15.18
CA GLU A 39 -1.93 -8.95 -16.57
C GLU A 39 -2.80 -9.89 -17.42
N PHE A 40 -3.41 -10.91 -16.80
CA PHE A 40 -4.28 -11.85 -17.50
C PHE A 40 -5.58 -11.20 -17.96
N ASP A 41 -6.18 -10.34 -17.14
CA ASP A 41 -7.35 -9.54 -17.51
C ASP A 41 -7.07 -8.64 -18.72
N VAL A 42 -5.85 -8.09 -18.79
CA VAL A 42 -5.40 -7.35 -19.97
C VAL A 42 -5.27 -8.26 -21.18
N ILE A 43 -4.61 -9.40 -21.04
CA ILE A 43 -4.36 -10.31 -22.17
C ILE A 43 -5.67 -10.83 -22.73
N SER A 44 -6.58 -11.32 -21.89
CA SER A 44 -7.89 -11.84 -22.32
C SER A 44 -8.75 -10.75 -22.93
N SER A 45 -8.77 -9.54 -22.34
CA SER A 45 -9.50 -8.39 -22.90
C SER A 45 -8.95 -7.95 -24.24
N PHE A 46 -7.62 -7.90 -24.37
CA PHE A 46 -6.95 -7.53 -25.61
C PHE A 46 -7.22 -8.56 -26.72
N GLN A 47 -7.22 -9.86 -26.38
CA GLN A 47 -7.63 -10.94 -27.29
C GLN A 47 -9.11 -10.85 -27.68
N ALA A 48 -9.97 -10.43 -26.76
CA ALA A 48 -11.37 -10.14 -27.06
C ALA A 48 -11.55 -8.92 -27.98
N GLY A 49 -10.52 -8.09 -28.18
CA GLY A 49 -10.57 -6.90 -29.03
C GLY A 49 -10.81 -5.58 -28.26
N VAL A 50 -10.82 -5.62 -26.93
CA VAL A 50 -10.83 -4.42 -26.09
C VAL A 50 -9.40 -3.93 -25.93
N ALA A 51 -8.99 -3.04 -26.85
CA ALA A 51 -7.58 -2.70 -27.01
C ALA A 51 -7.09 -1.58 -26.08
N ASN A 52 -7.97 -0.74 -25.53
CA ASN A 52 -7.68 0.42 -24.69
C ASN A 52 -7.53 0.07 -23.18
N ILE A 53 -6.85 -1.04 -22.89
CA ILE A 53 -6.79 -1.64 -21.55
C ILE A 53 -5.36 -1.75 -20.98
N VAL A 54 -5.22 -1.47 -19.68
CA VAL A 54 -3.97 -1.51 -18.91
C VAL A 54 -4.18 -2.19 -17.55
N ALA A 55 -3.11 -2.79 -17.00
CA ALA A 55 -3.13 -3.29 -15.62
C ALA A 55 -2.24 -2.46 -14.71
N VAL A 56 -2.69 -2.30 -13.47
CA VAL A 56 -1.90 -1.70 -12.40
C VAL A 56 -0.70 -2.60 -12.09
N LYS A 57 0.48 -2.00 -11.94
CA LYS A 57 1.67 -2.71 -11.45
C LYS A 57 1.94 -2.34 -9.99
N GLY A 58 2.11 -3.36 -9.13
CA GLY A 58 2.48 -3.19 -7.73
C GLY A 58 1.32 -3.45 -6.76
N SER A 59 1.36 -2.84 -5.58
CA SER A 59 0.39 -3.06 -4.50
C SER A 59 -0.81 -2.08 -4.53
N GLY A 60 -0.98 -1.33 -5.62
CA GLY A 60 -2.06 -0.35 -5.80
C GLY A 60 -1.72 0.75 -6.81
N LEU A 61 -2.75 1.45 -7.27
CA LEU A 61 -2.63 2.54 -8.24
C LEU A 61 -1.88 3.74 -7.66
N SER A 62 -0.90 4.25 -8.41
CA SER A 62 -0.10 5.42 -8.04
C SER A 62 -0.53 6.69 -8.78
N GLN A 63 -0.15 7.85 -8.22
CA GLN A 63 -0.37 9.13 -8.88
C GLN A 63 0.44 9.24 -10.17
N GLU A 64 1.65 8.66 -10.21
CA GLU A 64 2.51 8.67 -11.39
C GLU A 64 1.93 7.83 -12.53
N GLN A 65 1.28 6.69 -12.23
CA GLN A 65 0.55 5.89 -13.21
C GLN A 65 -0.63 6.67 -13.80
N LEU A 66 -1.39 7.38 -12.96
CA LEU A 66 -2.47 8.25 -13.42
C LEU A 66 -1.95 9.42 -14.26
N LYS A 67 -0.87 10.08 -13.84
CA LYS A 67 -0.21 11.14 -14.64
C LYS A 67 0.28 10.62 -15.99
N LEU A 68 0.78 9.39 -16.05
CA LEU A 68 1.14 8.73 -17.31
C LEU A 68 -0.08 8.58 -18.23
N LEU A 69 -1.22 8.11 -17.71
CA LEU A 69 -2.46 7.99 -18.48
C LEU A 69 -3.04 9.34 -18.91
N LYS A 70 -2.90 10.37 -18.07
CA LYS A 70 -3.41 11.73 -18.35
C LYS A 70 -2.82 12.34 -19.61
N ARG A 71 -1.68 11.83 -20.09
CA ARG A 71 -1.06 12.19 -21.37
C ARG A 71 -1.85 11.73 -22.60
N PHE A 72 -2.75 10.76 -22.43
CA PHE A 72 -3.47 10.10 -23.53
C PHE A 72 -4.99 10.28 -23.45
N THR A 73 -5.56 10.39 -22.24
CA THR A 73 -7.00 10.58 -22.03
C THR A 73 -7.27 11.25 -20.70
N SER A 74 -8.44 11.88 -20.58
CA SER A 74 -9.00 12.32 -19.31
C SER A 74 -10.08 11.39 -18.77
N LYS A 75 -10.39 10.26 -19.42
CA LYS A 75 -11.39 9.29 -18.97
C LYS A 75 -10.73 7.99 -18.52
N ILE A 76 -11.07 7.54 -17.31
CA ILE A 76 -10.59 6.26 -16.76
C ILE A 76 -11.78 5.38 -16.37
N ILE A 77 -11.71 4.12 -16.75
CA ILE A 77 -12.75 3.12 -16.48
C ILE A 77 -12.14 2.02 -15.62
N PHE A 78 -12.60 1.87 -14.38
CA PHE A 78 -12.15 0.80 -13.50
C PHE A 78 -12.94 -0.48 -13.73
N ALA A 79 -12.26 -1.59 -13.97
CA ALA A 79 -12.84 -2.92 -14.09
C ALA A 79 -12.05 -3.87 -13.17
N MET A 80 -12.34 -3.79 -11.88
CA MET A 80 -11.55 -4.40 -10.82
C MET A 80 -12.34 -5.55 -10.20
N ASP A 81 -11.63 -6.43 -9.49
CA ASP A 81 -12.21 -7.65 -8.96
C ASP A 81 -13.37 -7.34 -8.00
N SER A 82 -14.37 -8.21 -8.02
CA SER A 82 -15.58 -8.07 -7.18
C SER A 82 -15.36 -8.35 -5.69
N ASP A 83 -14.12 -8.61 -5.26
CA ASP A 83 -13.79 -8.89 -3.87
C ASP A 83 -13.62 -7.62 -3.01
N LYS A 84 -13.62 -7.79 -1.68
CA LYS A 84 -13.49 -6.67 -0.73
C LYS A 84 -12.16 -5.90 -0.88
N ALA A 85 -11.08 -6.58 -1.29
CA ALA A 85 -9.77 -5.95 -1.43
C ALA A 85 -9.71 -5.07 -2.69
N GLY A 86 -10.32 -5.53 -3.79
CA GLY A 86 -10.52 -4.80 -5.03
C GLY A 86 -11.32 -3.52 -4.80
N ILE A 87 -12.43 -3.58 -4.07
CA ILE A 87 -13.29 -2.40 -3.79
C ILE A 87 -12.53 -1.29 -3.03
N ASP A 88 -11.71 -1.63 -2.02
CA ASP A 88 -10.95 -0.63 -1.25
C ASP A 88 -9.77 -0.05 -2.05
N ALA A 89 -9.14 -0.85 -2.90
CA ALA A 89 -8.09 -0.40 -3.80
C ALA A 89 -8.65 0.53 -4.90
N VAL A 90 -9.79 0.15 -5.49
CA VAL A 90 -10.61 0.96 -6.40
C VAL A 90 -10.93 2.30 -5.76
N ARG A 91 -11.47 2.30 -4.54
CA ARG A 91 -11.88 3.53 -3.84
C ARG A 91 -10.75 4.56 -3.77
N ARG A 92 -9.55 4.14 -3.37
CA ARG A 92 -8.38 5.04 -3.29
C ARG A 92 -7.91 5.52 -4.66
N GLY A 93 -7.87 4.61 -5.64
CA GLY A 93 -7.47 4.94 -7.01
C GLY A 93 -8.43 5.94 -7.66
N ILE A 94 -9.72 5.83 -7.37
CA ILE A 94 -10.76 6.70 -7.89
C ILE A 94 -10.68 8.10 -7.30
N LEU A 95 -10.55 8.24 -5.98
CA LEU A 95 -10.39 9.55 -5.36
C LEU A 95 -9.16 10.28 -5.93
N LEU A 96 -8.05 9.55 -6.11
CA LEU A 96 -6.85 10.10 -6.70
C LEU A 96 -7.03 10.49 -8.18
N ALA A 97 -7.82 9.72 -8.94
CA ALA A 97 -8.14 10.05 -10.32
C ALA A 97 -9.05 11.28 -10.42
N ASP A 98 -10.07 11.38 -9.56
CA ASP A 98 -10.95 12.55 -9.46
C ASP A 98 -10.17 13.83 -9.07
N GLU A 99 -9.28 13.74 -8.08
CA GLU A 99 -8.36 14.84 -7.68
C GLU A 99 -7.45 15.29 -8.84
N LEU A 100 -7.10 14.39 -9.77
CA LEU A 100 -6.34 14.71 -10.98
C LEU A 100 -7.24 15.14 -12.16
N GLY A 101 -8.53 15.31 -11.93
CA GLY A 101 -9.52 15.77 -12.90
C GLY A 101 -9.84 14.73 -13.98
N PHE A 102 -9.79 13.43 -13.66
CA PHE A 102 -10.30 12.40 -14.57
C PHE A 102 -11.82 12.31 -14.53
N ASP A 103 -12.42 12.04 -15.68
CA ASP A 103 -13.77 11.51 -15.78
C ASP A 103 -13.76 10.03 -15.38
N VAL A 104 -14.17 9.74 -14.15
CA VAL A 104 -14.08 8.41 -13.57
C VAL A 104 -15.34 7.58 -13.83
N ARG A 105 -15.12 6.37 -14.33
CA ARG A 105 -16.15 5.38 -14.67
C ARG A 105 -15.80 4.01 -14.08
N VAL A 106 -16.78 3.12 -14.04
CA VAL A 106 -16.61 1.74 -13.54
C VAL A 106 -17.38 0.75 -14.40
N ILE A 107 -16.82 -0.45 -14.56
CA ILE A 107 -17.51 -1.62 -15.10
C ILE A 107 -17.87 -2.53 -13.93
N ALA A 108 -19.16 -2.70 -13.69
CA ALA A 108 -19.65 -3.71 -12.77
C ALA A 108 -19.59 -5.08 -13.45
N LEU A 109 -18.70 -5.96 -12.99
CA LEU A 109 -18.51 -7.31 -13.51
C LEU A 109 -19.68 -8.22 -13.10
N LYS A 110 -20.83 -8.07 -13.75
CA LYS A 110 -21.98 -8.96 -13.56
C LYS A 110 -21.72 -10.28 -14.30
N GLY A 111 -21.57 -11.38 -13.57
CA GLY A 111 -21.39 -12.72 -14.15
C GLY A 111 -19.95 -13.24 -14.20
N GLY A 112 -19.00 -12.57 -13.54
CA GLY A 112 -17.62 -13.04 -13.36
C GLY A 112 -16.94 -12.33 -12.18
N LYS A 113 -15.90 -12.93 -11.62
CA LYS A 113 -15.15 -12.32 -10.50
C LYS A 113 -14.16 -11.27 -10.98
N ASP A 114 -13.55 -11.52 -12.13
CA ASP A 114 -12.57 -10.71 -12.82
C ASP A 114 -12.91 -10.64 -14.34
N PRO A 115 -12.30 -9.72 -15.11
CA PRO A 115 -12.51 -9.65 -16.55
C PRO A 115 -12.15 -10.95 -17.28
N ASP A 116 -11.10 -11.66 -16.88
CA ASP A 116 -10.70 -12.93 -17.51
C ASP A 116 -11.77 -14.02 -17.43
N GLU A 117 -12.32 -14.26 -16.24
CA GLU A 117 -13.40 -15.21 -16.00
C GLU A 117 -14.67 -14.79 -16.75
N LEU A 118 -15.01 -13.50 -16.75
CA LEU A 118 -16.16 -13.01 -17.51
C LEU A 118 -15.98 -13.25 -19.02
N ILE A 119 -14.80 -13.00 -19.57
CA ILE A 119 -14.52 -13.21 -21.00
C ILE A 119 -14.60 -14.70 -21.37
N ARG A 120 -14.09 -15.58 -20.50
CA ARG A 120 -14.17 -17.04 -20.69
C ARG A 120 -15.61 -17.54 -20.73
N ASN A 121 -16.51 -16.92 -19.98
CA ASN A 121 -17.92 -17.29 -19.93
C ASN A 121 -18.76 -16.60 -21.01
N ASP A 122 -18.58 -15.30 -21.21
CA ASP A 122 -19.34 -14.46 -22.13
C ASP A 122 -18.54 -13.22 -22.59
N VAL A 123 -17.75 -13.41 -23.65
CA VAL A 123 -17.01 -12.34 -24.31
C VAL A 123 -17.89 -11.19 -24.83
N VAL A 124 -19.15 -11.46 -25.18
CA VAL A 124 -20.08 -10.45 -25.71
C VAL A 124 -20.52 -9.52 -24.59
N SER A 125 -20.79 -10.07 -23.40
CA SER A 125 -21.09 -9.25 -22.21
C SER A 125 -19.92 -8.36 -21.82
N TRP A 126 -18.67 -8.85 -21.84
CA TRP A 126 -17.50 -8.01 -21.57
C TRP A 126 -17.41 -6.80 -22.52
N LYS A 127 -17.58 -7.01 -23.83
CA LYS A 127 -17.56 -5.92 -24.82
C LYS A 127 -18.66 -4.89 -24.57
N LYS A 128 -19.89 -5.35 -24.32
CA LYS A 128 -21.02 -4.46 -24.03
C LYS A 128 -20.80 -3.62 -22.77
N LEU A 129 -20.22 -4.22 -21.73
CA LEU A 129 -19.87 -3.51 -20.50
C LEU A 129 -18.75 -2.48 -20.74
N ALA A 130 -17.74 -2.84 -21.53
CA ALA A 130 -16.65 -1.93 -21.90
C ALA A 130 -17.13 -0.71 -22.72
N GLU A 131 -18.16 -0.87 -23.55
CA GLU A 131 -18.77 0.22 -24.32
C GLU A 131 -19.67 1.14 -23.47
N LYS A 132 -20.25 0.61 -22.39
CA LYS A 132 -21.21 1.35 -21.54
C LYS A 132 -20.81 1.32 -20.06
N PRO A 133 -19.65 1.90 -19.73
CA PRO A 133 -19.21 1.96 -18.34
C PRO A 133 -20.08 2.97 -17.56
N GLN A 134 -20.32 2.68 -16.29
CA GLN A 134 -21.18 3.50 -15.44
C GLN A 134 -20.40 4.66 -14.81
N VAL A 135 -21.09 5.77 -14.51
CA VAL A 135 -20.53 6.83 -13.67
C VAL A 135 -20.26 6.26 -12.28
N TYR A 136 -19.03 6.40 -11.78
CA TYR A 136 -18.64 5.76 -10.54
C TYR A 136 -19.49 6.18 -9.34
N PHE A 137 -19.73 7.48 -9.20
CA PHE A 137 -20.51 8.01 -8.08
C PHE A 137 -21.98 7.56 -8.12
N ASP A 138 -22.53 7.29 -9.32
CA ASP A 138 -23.85 6.68 -9.45
C ASP A 138 -23.81 5.21 -9.03
N PHE A 139 -22.83 4.45 -9.52
CA PHE A 139 -22.67 3.05 -9.15
C PHE A 139 -22.51 2.85 -7.64
N ILE A 140 -21.70 3.66 -6.96
CA ILE A 140 -21.50 3.54 -5.51
C ILE A 140 -22.74 3.96 -4.73
N LEU A 141 -23.46 4.99 -5.20
CA LEU A 141 -24.73 5.42 -4.61
C LEU A 141 -25.74 4.26 -4.68
N ASP A 142 -25.94 3.69 -5.86
CA ASP A 142 -26.86 2.59 -6.09
C ASP A 142 -26.49 1.38 -5.22
N THR A 143 -25.20 1.02 -5.17
CA THR A 143 -24.70 -0.09 -4.35
C THR A 143 -24.97 0.10 -2.85
N ILE A 144 -24.75 1.30 -2.31
CA ILE A 144 -24.98 1.60 -0.89
C ILE A 144 -26.47 1.63 -0.58
N VAL A 145 -27.27 2.18 -1.49
CA VAL A 145 -28.74 2.24 -1.36
C VAL A 145 -29.35 0.84 -1.39
N GLU A 146 -28.93 -0.02 -2.32
CA GLU A 146 -29.36 -1.43 -2.38
C GLU A 146 -29.02 -2.19 -1.10
N ARG A 147 -27.87 -1.89 -0.48
CA ARG A 147 -27.41 -2.57 0.74
C ARG A 147 -28.23 -2.19 1.99
N HIS A 148 -28.58 -0.93 2.14
CA HIS A 148 -29.18 -0.40 3.37
C HIS A 148 -30.69 -0.16 3.29
N GLY A 149 -31.23 -0.04 2.07
CA GLY A 149 -32.57 0.48 1.84
C GLY A 149 -32.71 1.95 2.24
N THR A 150 -33.86 2.55 1.94
CA THR A 150 -34.11 3.98 2.20
C THR A 150 -35.23 4.23 3.21
N ASP A 151 -35.80 3.17 3.79
CA ASP A 151 -37.06 3.24 4.55
C ASP A 151 -36.92 3.80 5.98
N SER A 152 -35.72 3.70 6.58
CA SER A 152 -35.50 4.12 7.97
C SER A 152 -34.56 5.31 8.09
N ALA A 153 -34.77 6.14 9.12
CA ALA A 153 -33.87 7.26 9.44
C ALA A 153 -32.42 6.79 9.64
N ARG A 154 -32.22 5.60 10.24
CA ARG A 154 -30.91 4.98 10.43
C ARG A 154 -30.26 4.59 9.11
N ALA A 155 -31.02 4.00 8.18
CA ALA A 155 -30.50 3.65 6.86
C ALA A 155 -30.08 4.90 6.08
N LYS A 156 -30.92 5.94 6.07
CA LYS A 156 -30.61 7.24 5.45
C LYS A 156 -29.33 7.86 6.04
N GLN A 157 -29.18 7.81 7.37
CA GLN A 157 -27.97 8.28 8.04
C GLN A 157 -26.73 7.49 7.59
N THR A 158 -26.81 6.16 7.55
CA THR A 158 -25.69 5.30 7.11
C THR A 158 -25.30 5.60 5.66
N ILE A 159 -26.28 5.73 4.74
CA ILE A 159 -26.02 6.04 3.33
C ILE A 159 -25.23 7.35 3.19
N VAL A 160 -25.72 8.43 3.84
CA VAL A 160 -25.06 9.74 3.77
C VAL A 160 -23.66 9.68 4.40
N ALA A 161 -23.50 8.97 5.52
CA ALA A 161 -22.21 8.84 6.20
C ALA A 161 -21.18 8.04 5.37
N GLU A 162 -21.60 6.99 4.64
CA GLU A 162 -20.71 6.21 3.78
C GLU A 162 -20.29 6.96 2.51
N LEU A 163 -21.17 7.83 1.99
CA LEU A 163 -20.91 8.67 0.83
C LEU A 163 -20.13 9.94 1.16
N ALA A 164 -20.27 10.48 2.37
CA ALA A 164 -19.65 11.74 2.78
C ALA A 164 -18.12 11.81 2.49
N PRO A 165 -17.30 10.76 2.71
CA PRO A 165 -15.87 10.83 2.42
C PRO A 165 -15.51 11.05 0.95
N PHE A 166 -16.42 10.74 0.02
CA PHE A 166 -16.22 10.92 -1.41
C PHE A 166 -16.44 12.37 -1.86
N PHE A 167 -17.38 13.07 -1.19
CA PHE A 167 -17.76 14.44 -1.54
C PHE A 167 -17.17 15.49 -0.59
N ALA A 168 -16.69 15.07 0.59
CA ALA A 168 -16.08 15.96 1.58
C ALA A 168 -14.74 16.55 1.12
N ARG A 169 -14.03 15.87 0.19
CA ARG A 169 -12.71 16.29 -0.31
C ARG A 169 -12.71 16.74 -1.77
N SER A 170 -13.84 16.65 -2.46
CA SER A 170 -13.87 16.98 -3.88
C SER A 170 -13.86 18.50 -4.03
N ASP A 171 -12.85 19.04 -4.71
CA ASP A 171 -12.78 20.46 -5.11
C ASP A 171 -13.83 20.79 -6.20
N ASN A 172 -14.54 19.77 -6.70
CA ASN A 172 -15.57 19.92 -7.71
C ASN A 172 -16.94 20.27 -7.07
N VAL A 173 -17.13 21.56 -6.80
CA VAL A 173 -18.37 22.11 -6.20
C VAL A 173 -19.62 21.78 -7.04
N ILE A 174 -19.49 21.68 -8.37
CA ILE A 174 -20.61 21.35 -9.27
C ILE A 174 -21.02 19.89 -9.08
N LEU A 175 -20.05 18.98 -9.02
CA LEU A 175 -20.30 17.56 -8.75
C LEU A 175 -20.94 17.38 -7.37
N GLN A 176 -20.43 18.09 -6.36
CA GLN A 176 -21.00 18.08 -5.01
C GLN A 176 -22.46 18.55 -5.01
N ASP A 177 -22.78 19.68 -5.65
CA ASP A 177 -24.16 20.19 -5.77
C ASP A 177 -25.09 19.17 -6.45
N HIS A 178 -24.65 18.57 -7.55
CA HIS A 178 -25.40 17.54 -8.26
C HIS A 178 -25.77 16.36 -7.35
N TYR A 179 -24.79 15.79 -6.64
CA TYR A 179 -25.02 14.64 -5.78
C TYR A 179 -25.75 14.98 -4.48
N VAL A 180 -25.60 16.20 -3.94
CA VAL A 180 -26.42 16.68 -2.82
C VAL A 180 -27.89 16.75 -3.22
N ARG A 181 -28.20 17.26 -4.41
CA ARG A 181 -29.57 17.31 -4.94
C ARG A 181 -30.13 15.90 -5.15
N LYS A 182 -29.37 15.03 -5.81
CA LYS A 182 -29.74 13.62 -6.05
C LYS A 182 -30.03 12.87 -4.74
N LEU A 183 -29.18 13.03 -3.72
CA LEU A 183 -29.38 12.43 -2.40
C LEU A 183 -30.57 13.02 -1.65
N SER A 184 -30.81 14.32 -1.79
CA SER A 184 -31.94 15.01 -1.18
C SER A 184 -33.27 14.45 -1.68
N GLU A 185 -33.39 14.26 -2.99
CA GLU A 185 -34.55 13.65 -3.64
C GLU A 185 -34.70 12.18 -3.24
N LEU A 186 -33.63 11.39 -3.36
CA LEU A 186 -33.66 9.95 -3.11
C LEU A 186 -33.99 9.59 -1.65
N LEU A 187 -33.44 10.35 -0.69
CA LEU A 187 -33.61 10.07 0.74
C LEU A 187 -34.72 10.93 1.38
N SER A 188 -35.33 11.84 0.62
CA SER A 188 -36.28 12.84 1.13
C SER A 188 -35.72 13.62 2.33
N LEU A 189 -34.45 14.01 2.24
CA LEU A 189 -33.76 14.83 3.24
C LEU A 189 -33.54 16.23 2.69
N SER A 190 -33.49 17.24 3.56
CA SER A 190 -33.12 18.59 3.12
C SER A 190 -31.65 18.64 2.68
N GLN A 191 -31.36 19.38 1.61
CA GLN A 191 -29.99 19.57 1.11
C GLN A 191 -29.04 20.10 2.19
N SER A 192 -29.54 20.99 3.08
CA SER A 192 -28.76 21.57 4.18
C SER A 192 -28.32 20.53 5.21
N VAL A 193 -29.10 19.46 5.44
CA VAL A 193 -28.72 18.36 6.33
C VAL A 193 -27.60 17.52 5.71
N ILE A 194 -27.71 17.22 4.41
CA ILE A 194 -26.68 16.45 3.68
C ILE A 194 -25.37 17.24 3.63
N GLN A 195 -25.42 18.53 3.29
CA GLN A 195 -24.26 19.41 3.28
C GLN A 195 -23.58 19.51 4.66
N LYS A 196 -24.37 19.58 5.75
CA LYS A 196 -23.82 19.57 7.12
C LYS A 196 -23.06 18.27 7.41
N GLU A 197 -23.56 17.12 6.99
CA GLU A 197 -22.88 15.84 7.21
C GLU A 197 -21.59 15.71 6.36
N PHE A 198 -21.60 16.23 5.13
CA PHE A 198 -20.40 16.30 4.29
C PHE A 198 -19.34 17.21 4.93
N ALA A 199 -19.74 18.41 5.38
CA ALA A 199 -18.85 19.35 6.05
C ALA A 199 -18.35 18.84 7.42
N ARG A 200 -19.16 18.04 8.13
CA ARG A 200 -18.75 17.40 9.40
C ARG A 200 -17.67 16.35 9.15
N THR A 201 -17.85 15.52 8.12
CA THR A 201 -16.84 14.56 7.68
C THR A 201 -15.55 15.26 7.23
N ASP A 202 -15.67 16.38 6.53
CA ASP A 202 -14.53 17.18 6.13
C ASP A 202 -13.78 17.76 7.34
N LYS A 203 -14.47 18.38 8.30
CA LYS A 203 -13.84 18.87 9.55
C LYS A 203 -13.25 17.75 10.42
N PHE A 204 -13.87 16.58 10.45
CA PHE A 204 -13.32 15.41 11.15
C PHE A 204 -12.03 14.93 10.46
N ASN A 205 -12.01 14.89 9.12
CA ASN A 205 -10.82 14.56 8.35
C ASN A 205 -9.75 15.65 8.39
N ALA A 206 -10.13 16.93 8.43
CA ALA A 206 -9.26 18.10 8.49
C ALA A 206 -8.67 18.32 9.89
N SER A 207 -9.38 17.97 10.97
CA SER A 207 -8.85 17.97 12.35
C SER A 207 -7.95 16.76 12.62
N ARG A 208 -8.26 15.61 11.99
CA ARG A 208 -7.34 14.47 11.92
C ARG A 208 -6.11 14.84 11.09
N ASN A 209 -6.28 15.54 9.97
CA ASN A 209 -5.19 16.06 9.14
C ASN A 209 -4.47 17.25 9.75
N LYS A 210 -5.00 18.12 10.61
CA LYS A 210 -4.20 19.18 11.26
C LYS A 210 -3.24 18.59 12.32
N ARG A 211 -3.56 17.41 12.84
CA ARG A 211 -2.63 16.55 13.61
C ARG A 211 -1.78 15.64 12.71
N ALA A 212 -2.13 15.49 11.44
CA ALA A 212 -1.40 14.68 10.45
C ALA A 212 -0.66 15.50 9.37
N THR A 213 -0.77 16.83 9.33
CA THR A 213 -0.07 17.72 8.38
C THR A 213 1.35 17.98 8.83
N ASP A 214 1.69 17.63 10.08
CA ASP A 214 3.06 17.43 10.51
C ASP A 214 3.56 15.99 10.27
N ASN A 215 2.75 15.05 9.75
CA ASN A 215 3.16 13.64 9.67
C ASN A 215 2.48 12.71 8.62
N VAL A 216 1.95 13.19 7.49
CA VAL A 216 1.48 12.28 6.42
C VAL A 216 1.90 12.77 5.03
N VAL A 217 3.21 12.74 4.80
CA VAL A 217 3.72 12.03 3.62
C VAL A 217 3.32 10.57 3.84
N LEU A 218 2.69 9.89 2.87
CA LEU A 218 2.60 8.42 2.90
C LEU A 218 4.04 7.88 2.92
N LYS A 219 4.65 7.79 4.10
CA LYS A 219 5.90 7.08 4.32
C LYS A 219 5.58 5.65 3.95
N ARG A 220 5.99 5.25 2.74
CA ARG A 220 6.28 3.84 2.46
C ARG A 220 7.05 3.36 3.68
N GLU A 221 6.61 2.27 4.30
CA GLU A 221 7.42 1.68 5.36
C GLU A 221 8.82 1.48 4.77
N PRO A 222 9.83 2.19 5.30
CA PRO A 222 11.15 2.17 4.71
C PRO A 222 11.64 0.73 4.67
N ARG A 223 12.45 0.36 3.68
CA ARG A 223 12.86 -1.04 3.44
C ARG A 223 13.34 -1.77 4.70
N TRP A 224 13.98 -1.06 5.64
CA TRP A 224 14.39 -1.61 6.93
C TRP A 224 13.21 -2.07 7.80
N GLN A 225 12.10 -1.36 7.82
CA GLN A 225 10.92 -1.73 8.61
C GLN A 225 10.24 -2.99 8.04
N LEU A 226 10.18 -3.12 6.70
CA LEU A 226 9.72 -4.35 6.05
C LEU A 226 10.62 -5.57 6.35
N LEU A 227 11.94 -5.34 6.46
CA LEU A 227 12.90 -6.38 6.83
C LEU A 227 12.77 -6.76 8.30
N GLU A 228 12.59 -5.79 9.20
CA GLU A 228 12.32 -6.05 10.61
C GLU A 228 11.07 -6.93 10.79
N GLU A 229 9.95 -6.58 10.16
CA GLU A 229 8.74 -7.41 10.24
C GLU A 229 8.97 -8.83 9.69
N LEU A 230 9.70 -8.98 8.58
CA LEU A 230 10.04 -10.29 8.03
C LEU A 230 10.92 -11.11 8.98
N ILE A 231 11.95 -10.49 9.57
CA ILE A 231 12.84 -11.11 10.56
C ILE A 231 12.02 -11.61 11.75
N LEU A 232 11.11 -10.78 12.28
CA LEU A 232 10.28 -11.17 13.42
C LEU A 232 9.37 -12.35 13.09
N SER A 233 8.71 -12.32 11.93
CA SER A 233 7.89 -13.45 11.45
C SER A 233 8.70 -14.74 11.30
N LEU A 234 9.89 -14.67 10.71
CA LEU A 234 10.77 -15.83 10.56
C LEU A 234 11.20 -16.39 11.93
N VAL A 235 11.56 -15.52 12.88
CA VAL A 235 11.93 -15.94 14.24
C VAL A 235 10.78 -16.66 14.94
N PHE A 236 9.56 -16.15 14.84
CA PHE A 236 8.38 -16.77 15.46
C PHE A 236 8.01 -18.12 14.85
N GLN A 237 8.33 -18.35 13.57
CA GLN A 237 7.98 -19.56 12.85
C GLN A 237 9.07 -20.62 12.80
N LEU A 238 10.26 -20.32 13.33
CA LEU A 238 11.32 -21.29 13.51
C LEU A 238 11.04 -22.12 14.78
N ASN A 239 11.37 -23.41 14.72
CA ASN A 239 11.18 -24.32 15.88
C ASN A 239 12.16 -24.04 17.02
N ASP A 240 13.26 -23.34 16.73
CA ASP A 240 14.34 -23.04 17.67
C ASP A 240 14.64 -21.54 17.66
N GLN A 241 13.99 -20.80 18.56
CA GLN A 241 14.16 -19.36 18.71
C GLN A 241 15.54 -18.99 19.25
N VAL A 242 16.17 -19.88 20.04
CA VAL A 242 17.53 -19.65 20.56
C VAL A 242 18.48 -19.53 19.39
N LYS A 243 18.47 -20.56 18.52
CA LYS A 243 19.27 -20.57 17.31
C LYS A 243 18.91 -19.41 16.36
N ALA A 244 17.64 -19.02 16.27
CA ALA A 244 17.23 -17.88 15.45
C ALA A 244 17.88 -16.57 15.92
N ILE A 245 17.81 -16.27 17.22
CA ILE A 245 18.43 -15.07 17.81
C ILE A 245 19.96 -15.12 17.69
N GLU A 246 20.59 -16.28 17.91
CA GLU A 246 22.05 -16.45 17.70
C GLU A 246 22.46 -16.13 16.26
N ASN A 247 21.71 -16.60 15.26
CA ASN A 247 21.99 -16.29 13.85
C ASN A 247 21.83 -14.80 13.53
N ILE A 248 20.92 -14.10 14.20
CA ILE A 248 20.78 -12.64 14.04
C ILE A 248 22.02 -11.95 14.61
N GLU A 249 22.36 -12.25 15.86
CA GLU A 249 23.45 -11.59 16.61
C GLU A 249 24.84 -11.86 16.03
N GLN A 250 25.05 -12.99 15.35
CA GLN A 250 26.27 -13.26 14.59
C GLN A 250 26.49 -12.26 13.45
N VAL A 251 25.41 -11.69 12.90
CA VAL A 251 25.48 -10.78 11.75
C VAL A 251 25.31 -9.34 12.22
N LEU A 252 24.26 -9.05 12.99
CA LEU A 252 23.86 -7.74 13.45
C LEU A 252 23.44 -7.80 14.92
N ASP A 253 24.16 -7.07 15.77
CA ASP A 253 23.77 -6.87 17.16
C ASP A 253 22.37 -6.20 17.21
N LEU A 254 21.43 -6.80 17.94
CA LEU A 254 20.08 -6.25 18.11
C LEU A 254 20.11 -4.85 18.72
N SER A 255 21.11 -4.52 19.54
CA SER A 255 21.27 -3.17 20.10
C SER A 255 21.62 -2.11 19.05
N SER A 256 22.15 -2.54 17.91
CA SER A 256 22.50 -1.69 16.77
C SER A 256 21.36 -1.54 15.76
N MET A 257 20.24 -2.26 15.93
CA MET A 257 19.05 -2.12 15.09
C MET A 257 18.32 -0.79 15.35
N PRO A 258 17.45 -0.33 14.41
CA PRO A 258 16.60 0.83 14.64
C PRO A 258 15.75 0.69 15.91
N GLU A 259 15.49 1.79 16.61
CA GLU A 259 14.58 1.82 17.77
C GLU A 259 13.12 1.62 17.33
N SER A 260 12.75 0.39 17.06
CA SER A 260 11.44 -0.02 16.56
C SER A 260 10.72 -0.93 17.57
N ALA A 261 9.40 -1.11 17.36
CA ALA A 261 8.64 -2.11 18.11
C ALA A 261 9.21 -3.52 17.92
N VAL A 262 9.64 -3.85 16.70
CA VAL A 262 10.26 -5.14 16.38
C VAL A 262 11.55 -5.35 17.17
N THR A 263 12.46 -4.37 17.17
CA THR A 263 13.72 -4.46 17.94
C THR A 263 13.45 -4.67 19.42
N LYS A 264 12.47 -3.95 20.00
CA LYS A 264 12.05 -4.14 21.40
C LYS A 264 11.52 -5.55 21.65
N ILE A 265 10.74 -6.11 20.73
CA ILE A 265 10.22 -7.48 20.82
C ILE A 265 11.37 -8.50 20.73
N LEU A 266 12.29 -8.35 19.78
CA LEU A 266 13.44 -9.25 19.63
C LEU A 266 14.37 -9.22 20.85
N ILE A 267 14.61 -8.05 21.44
CA ILE A 267 15.39 -7.93 22.69
C ILE A 267 14.66 -8.59 23.86
N LYS A 268 13.34 -8.37 24.02
CA LYS A 268 12.54 -9.06 25.05
C LYS A 268 12.54 -10.57 24.85
N LEU A 269 12.45 -11.04 23.61
CA LEU A 269 12.54 -12.45 23.27
C LEU A 269 13.91 -13.01 23.63
N LYS A 270 15.01 -12.31 23.29
CA LYS A 270 16.39 -12.66 23.67
C LYS A 270 16.54 -12.86 25.18
N HIS A 271 15.97 -11.98 26.00
CA HIS A 271 15.97 -12.17 27.46
C HIS A 271 15.13 -13.36 27.92
N ARG A 272 13.99 -13.62 27.26
CA ARG A 272 13.12 -14.74 27.62
C ARG A 272 13.74 -16.10 27.32
N ILE A 273 14.41 -16.23 26.17
CA ILE A 273 15.05 -17.48 25.72
C ILE A 273 16.28 -17.88 26.57
N GLN A 274 16.89 -16.94 27.30
CA GLN A 274 17.95 -17.25 28.27
C GLN A 274 17.48 -18.20 29.38
N ASN A 275 16.17 -18.28 29.62
CA ASN A 275 15.55 -19.17 30.61
C ASN A 275 14.99 -20.47 29.98
N GLY A 276 15.36 -20.80 28.74
CA GLY A 276 14.94 -22.01 28.03
C GLY A 276 14.01 -21.75 26.84
N LYS A 277 13.37 -22.82 26.34
CA LYS A 277 12.43 -22.73 25.21
C LYS A 277 11.26 -21.81 25.53
N VAL A 278 10.84 -21.03 24.54
CA VAL A 278 9.76 -20.04 24.69
C VAL A 278 8.55 -20.48 23.89
N ASP A 279 7.41 -20.51 24.56
CA ASP A 279 6.09 -20.62 23.94
C ASP A 279 5.73 -19.24 23.34
N ILE A 280 5.71 -19.14 22.00
CA ILE A 280 5.50 -17.87 21.30
C ILE A 280 4.14 -17.24 21.62
N PRO A 281 2.99 -17.96 21.55
CA PRO A 281 1.71 -17.39 21.97
C PRO A 281 1.72 -16.83 23.40
N LYS A 282 2.27 -17.57 24.37
CA LYS A 282 2.39 -17.08 25.75
C LYS A 282 3.31 -15.87 25.85
N PHE A 283 4.42 -15.86 25.12
CA PHE A 283 5.31 -14.71 25.05
C PHE A 283 4.60 -13.47 24.50
N ILE A 284 3.87 -13.60 23.40
CA ILE A 284 3.12 -12.50 22.79
C ILE A 284 2.09 -11.95 23.78
N SER A 285 1.31 -12.81 24.43
CA SER A 285 0.31 -12.39 25.42
C SER A 285 0.86 -11.63 26.63
N ALA A 286 2.15 -11.77 26.92
CA ALA A 286 2.85 -11.09 28.02
C ALA A 286 3.48 -9.74 27.61
N LEU A 287 3.38 -9.36 26.35
CA LEU A 287 3.81 -8.05 25.86
C LEU A 287 2.82 -6.95 26.29
N ASN A 288 3.23 -5.68 26.21
CA ASN A 288 2.31 -4.56 26.41
C ASN A 288 1.46 -4.30 25.16
N ASN A 289 0.33 -3.59 25.31
CA ASN A 289 -0.68 -3.41 24.25
C ASN A 289 -0.12 -2.94 22.90
N GLU A 290 0.92 -2.09 22.89
CA GLU A 290 1.54 -1.62 21.64
C GLU A 290 2.37 -2.69 20.93
N LEU A 291 3.12 -3.51 21.67
CA LEU A 291 3.97 -4.56 21.10
C LEU A 291 3.18 -5.83 20.74
N ILE A 292 2.08 -6.12 21.46
CA ILE A 292 1.17 -7.23 21.14
C ILE A 292 0.70 -7.13 19.69
N ILE A 293 0.22 -5.97 19.26
CA ILE A 293 -0.33 -5.77 17.91
C ILE A 293 0.71 -6.10 16.82
N VAL A 294 1.96 -5.67 17.03
CA VAL A 294 3.06 -5.92 16.09
C VAL A 294 3.44 -7.41 16.09
N ALA A 295 3.48 -8.02 17.28
CA ALA A 295 3.84 -9.42 17.43
C ALA A 295 2.77 -10.37 16.87
N ASP A 296 1.48 -10.12 17.13
CA ASP A 296 0.36 -10.89 16.57
C ASP A 296 0.36 -10.86 15.04
N ARG A 297 0.54 -9.67 14.47
CA ARG A 297 0.66 -9.51 13.01
C ARG A 297 1.82 -10.35 12.45
N ALA A 298 2.98 -10.30 13.11
CA ALA A 298 4.15 -11.06 12.68
C ALA A 298 3.94 -12.58 12.83
N TYR A 299 3.19 -13.02 13.85
CA TYR A 299 2.93 -14.43 14.13
C TYR A 299 1.99 -15.08 13.11
N VAL A 300 0.92 -14.38 12.73
CA VAL A 300 -0.09 -14.89 11.78
C VAL A 300 0.39 -14.86 10.32
N ARG A 301 1.41 -14.06 10.01
CA ARG A 301 1.94 -13.89 8.65
C ARG A 301 2.54 -15.18 8.12
N ASP A 302 1.91 -15.83 7.15
CA ASP A 302 2.45 -17.04 6.52
C ASP A 302 3.79 -16.79 5.80
N VAL A 303 4.86 -17.48 6.24
CA VAL A 303 6.17 -17.48 5.56
C VAL A 303 6.37 -18.87 4.96
N ALA A 304 5.82 -19.05 3.75
CA ALA A 304 5.73 -20.33 3.05
C ALA A 304 7.07 -20.78 2.45
N THR A 305 8.05 -21.15 3.30
CA THR A 305 9.37 -21.58 2.85
C THR A 305 9.99 -22.64 3.77
N ASP A 306 10.61 -23.67 3.18
CA ASP A 306 11.36 -24.70 3.90
C ASP A 306 12.77 -24.22 4.29
N LYS A 307 13.17 -23.02 3.85
CA LYS A 307 14.53 -22.45 4.01
C LYS A 307 14.58 -21.25 4.95
N LYS A 308 13.72 -21.22 5.97
CA LYS A 308 13.56 -20.10 6.94
C LYS A 308 14.88 -19.57 7.52
N ILE A 309 15.86 -20.43 7.83
CA ILE A 309 17.15 -19.99 8.38
C ILE A 309 17.99 -19.23 7.34
N SER A 310 17.99 -19.69 6.08
CA SER A 310 18.73 -19.01 5.01
C SER A 310 18.14 -17.64 4.72
N GLU A 311 16.81 -17.54 4.72
CA GLU A 311 16.11 -16.28 4.53
C GLU A 311 16.31 -15.31 5.70
N LEU A 312 16.32 -15.82 6.93
CA LEU A 312 16.65 -15.02 8.11
C LEU A 312 18.03 -14.40 7.97
N LYS A 313 19.04 -15.19 7.61
CA LYS A 313 20.41 -14.67 7.38
C LYS A 313 20.44 -13.61 6.28
N GLN A 314 19.72 -13.82 5.18
CA GLN A 314 19.66 -12.86 4.08
C GLN A 314 18.99 -11.55 4.52
N ALA A 315 17.85 -11.63 5.21
CA ALA A 315 17.12 -10.46 5.69
C ALA A 315 17.92 -9.65 6.71
N VAL A 316 18.61 -10.32 7.65
CA VAL A 316 19.48 -9.65 8.64
C VAL A 316 20.69 -9.00 7.97
N THR A 317 21.29 -9.67 6.97
CA THR A 317 22.43 -9.10 6.21
C THR A 317 22.01 -7.85 5.44
N GLU A 318 20.84 -7.88 4.81
CA GLU A 318 20.29 -6.69 4.13
C GLU A 318 19.98 -5.56 5.12
N LEU A 319 19.39 -5.88 6.27
CA LEU A 319 19.11 -4.90 7.31
C LEU A 319 20.40 -4.27 7.85
N LYS A 320 21.44 -5.08 8.10
CA LYS A 320 22.78 -4.61 8.50
C LYS A 320 23.33 -3.60 7.50
N MET A 321 23.24 -3.89 6.20
CA MET A 321 23.69 -2.96 5.16
C MET A 321 22.95 -1.62 5.22
N ILE A 322 21.64 -1.62 5.47
CA ILE A 322 20.86 -0.39 5.58
C ILE A 322 21.27 0.39 6.84
N VAL A 323 21.39 -0.28 7.99
CA VAL A 323 21.80 0.33 9.27
C VAL A 323 23.19 0.96 9.15
N LEU A 324 24.17 0.25 8.58
CA LEU A 324 25.53 0.76 8.40
C LEU A 324 25.56 1.98 7.47
N LYS A 325 24.82 1.95 6.36
CA LYS A 325 24.73 3.09 5.43
C LYS A 325 24.12 4.32 6.12
N GLN A 326 23.01 4.15 6.83
CA GLN A 326 22.36 5.25 7.57
C GLN A 326 23.27 5.81 8.66
N ARG A 327 23.98 4.96 9.41
CA ARG A 327 24.93 5.40 10.43
C ARG A 327 26.09 6.18 9.82
N ARG A 328 26.64 5.72 8.69
CA ARG A 328 27.69 6.43 7.95
C ARG A 328 27.21 7.80 7.46
N GLU A 329 26.01 7.89 6.89
CA GLU A 329 25.42 9.15 6.43
C GLU A 329 25.22 10.14 7.58
N LYS A 330 24.73 9.68 8.74
CA LYS A 330 24.63 10.50 9.95
C LYS A 330 25.98 11.06 10.39
N LEU A 331 27.03 10.23 10.38
CA LEU A 331 28.38 10.69 10.74
C LEU A 331 28.96 11.69 9.72
N ILE A 332 28.76 11.46 8.42
CA ILE A 332 29.19 12.40 7.37
C ILE A 332 28.48 13.74 7.52
N PHE A 333 27.19 13.73 7.85
CA PHE A 333 26.42 14.94 8.10
C PHE A 333 26.97 15.73 9.29
N LEU A 334 27.31 15.05 10.40
CA LEU A 334 27.94 15.68 11.56
C LEU A 334 29.29 16.31 11.23
N VAL A 335 30.08 15.71 10.33
CA VAL A 335 31.35 16.28 9.86
C VAL A 335 31.15 17.53 8.99
N LYS A 336 30.07 17.58 8.18
CA LYS A 336 29.80 18.69 7.25
C LYS A 336 29.08 19.90 7.87
N GLY A 337 28.40 19.71 9.00
CA GLY A 337 27.40 20.65 9.51
C GLY A 337 27.78 21.52 10.70
N GLN A 338 28.98 21.39 11.29
CA GLN A 338 29.36 22.10 12.52
C GLN A 338 30.85 22.47 12.57
N GLU A 339 31.20 23.53 13.33
CA GLU A 339 32.56 23.79 13.83
C GLU A 339 32.92 22.70 14.87
N VAL A 340 33.34 21.54 14.37
CA VAL A 340 33.77 20.40 15.19
C VAL A 340 35.25 20.58 15.51
N SER A 341 35.64 20.43 16.79
CA SER A 341 37.05 20.47 17.18
C SER A 341 37.88 19.40 16.47
N ASP A 342 39.16 19.67 16.19
CA ASP A 342 40.05 18.75 15.45
C ASP A 342 40.08 17.34 16.03
N LYS A 343 40.05 17.24 17.37
CA LYS A 343 40.01 15.95 18.08
C LYS A 343 38.72 15.17 17.79
N LYS A 344 37.58 15.86 17.73
CA LYS A 344 36.29 15.23 17.47
C LYS A 344 36.12 14.89 15.99
N LEU A 345 36.68 15.70 15.09
CA LEU A 345 36.73 15.43 13.66
C LEU A 345 37.56 14.19 13.34
N ALA A 346 38.72 14.02 13.99
CA ALA A 346 39.54 12.81 13.87
C ALA A 346 38.81 11.55 14.35
N GLU A 347 38.06 11.65 15.45
CA GLU A 347 37.24 10.54 15.99
C GLU A 347 36.11 10.14 15.01
N LEU A 348 35.36 11.12 14.49
CA LEU A 348 34.29 10.88 13.53
C LEU A 348 34.82 10.25 12.23
N ASN A 349 35.95 10.72 11.71
CA ASN A 349 36.58 10.14 10.52
C ASN A 349 37.03 8.70 10.74
N LYS A 350 37.56 8.39 11.93
CA LYS A 350 37.90 7.00 12.31
C LYS A 350 36.66 6.09 12.31
N GLN A 351 35.54 6.57 12.84
CA GLN A 351 34.28 5.82 12.84
C GLN A 351 33.72 5.63 11.41
N ILE A 352 33.78 6.66 10.56
CA ILE A 352 33.36 6.58 9.14
C ILE A 352 34.20 5.54 8.39
N SER A 353 35.52 5.54 8.59
CA SER A 353 36.44 4.57 7.98
C SER A 353 36.11 3.14 8.43
N SER A 354 35.92 2.93 9.73
CA SER A 354 35.53 1.63 10.30
C SER A 354 34.23 1.11 9.69
N ILE A 355 33.18 1.94 9.61
CA ILE A 355 31.90 1.54 9.02
C ILE A 355 32.05 1.27 7.52
N THR A 356 32.90 2.02 6.82
CA THR A 356 33.14 1.81 5.39
C THR A 356 33.82 0.46 5.13
N GLN A 357 34.80 0.09 5.96
CA GLN A 357 35.41 -1.24 5.92
C GLN A 357 34.40 -2.35 6.22
N GLU A 358 33.51 -2.15 7.20
CA GLU A 358 32.47 -3.12 7.52
C GLU A 358 31.46 -3.30 6.38
N ILE A 359 31.04 -2.21 5.72
CA ILE A 359 30.20 -2.27 4.52
C ILE A 359 30.90 -3.07 3.40
N GLN A 360 32.19 -2.84 3.17
CA GLN A 360 32.98 -3.59 2.18
C GLN A 360 33.10 -5.08 2.55
N ALA A 361 33.24 -5.41 3.82
CA ALA A 361 33.28 -6.78 4.31
C ALA A 361 31.95 -7.52 4.04
N VAL A 362 30.82 -6.86 4.30
CA VAL A 362 29.49 -7.42 4.00
C VAL A 362 29.28 -7.61 2.50
N ILE A 363 29.69 -6.65 1.66
CA ILE A 363 29.60 -6.77 0.19
C ILE A 363 30.46 -7.91 -0.35
N SER A 364 31.67 -8.10 0.20
CA SER A 364 32.61 -9.14 -0.24
C SER A 364 32.30 -10.53 0.31
N GLY A 365 31.20 -10.69 1.06
CA GLY A 365 30.84 -11.97 1.71
C GLY A 365 31.80 -12.40 2.82
N ARG A 366 32.71 -11.52 3.25
CA ARG A 366 33.64 -11.75 4.36
C ARG A 366 33.00 -11.25 5.65
N THR A 367 32.00 -11.97 6.15
CA THR A 367 31.56 -11.77 7.54
C THR A 367 32.62 -12.36 8.47
N ARG A 368 33.12 -11.54 9.41
CA ARG A 368 34.02 -11.95 10.48
C ARG A 368 33.37 -12.96 11.41
#